data_AF-A0A517VH56-F1
#
_entry.id   AF-A0A517VH56-F1
#
_cell.length_a   1.000
_cell.length_b   1.000
_cell.length_c   1.000
_cell.angle_alpha   90.00
_cell.angle_beta   90.00
_cell.angle_gamma   90.00
#
_symmetry.space_group_name_H-M   'P 1'
#
loop_
_entity.id
_entity.type
_entity.pdbx_description
1 polymer ?
#
loop_
_entity_poly.entity_id
_entity_poly.type
_entity_poly.pdbx_seq_one_letter_code
_entity_poly.pdbx_strand_id
1 'polypeptide(L)'
;MFSAGALILVAGIFMLDWKGISKDLGVGNSQEKILKRVLAIKEEQADIFASIKDESSARAAAPRMKQVTVEIAKAIADLKELKKTDKMTPEEDRELKAKYESLNKETDARLRKEVERISQLPGMSQVMAEILREVHFAQMEAQAQIRKDAALAGFNASGYSPVTDSTTITPDMRIEVLALGDIWRPGTVRDVAANGNVKVNLDIHKHSNAFDQYYQRNKLRLPD
;
A
#
# COMPACT_ATOMS: atom_id res chain seq x y z
N MET A 1 -4.20 18.19 -25.88
CA MET A 1 -5.36 17.75 -25.09
C MET A 1 -4.85 17.01 -23.87
N PHE A 2 -5.21 17.45 -22.66
CA PHE A 2 -4.96 16.67 -21.46
C PHE A 2 -5.54 15.27 -21.67
N SER A 3 -4.72 14.22 -21.69
CA SER A 3 -5.29 12.88 -21.57
C SER A 3 -5.87 12.82 -20.16
N ALA A 4 -7.17 12.60 -20.04
CA ALA A 4 -7.87 12.43 -18.78
C ALA A 4 -7.11 11.53 -17.78
N GLY A 5 -6.25 10.62 -18.26
CA GLY A 5 -5.35 9.78 -17.46
C GLY A 5 -4.43 10.49 -16.45
N ALA A 6 -3.89 11.68 -16.74
CA ALA A 6 -2.99 12.37 -15.79
C ALA A 6 -3.76 13.00 -14.62
N LEU A 7 -4.95 13.54 -14.88
CA LEU A 7 -5.90 14.01 -13.87
C LEU A 7 -6.52 12.84 -13.09
N ILE A 8 -6.74 11.70 -13.74
CA ILE A 8 -7.21 10.47 -13.09
C ILE A 8 -6.14 9.87 -12.18
N LEU A 9 -4.84 9.99 -12.48
CA LEU A 9 -3.76 9.56 -11.59
C LEU A 9 -3.66 10.46 -10.35
N VAL A 10 -3.79 11.79 -10.51
CA VAL A 10 -3.93 12.70 -9.36
C VAL A 10 -5.19 12.36 -8.57
N ALA A 11 -6.33 12.12 -9.23
CA ALA A 11 -7.55 11.73 -8.53
C ALA A 11 -7.43 10.34 -7.86
N GLY A 12 -6.80 9.33 -8.47
CA GLY A 12 -6.71 7.97 -7.94
C GLY A 12 -5.65 7.77 -6.86
N ILE A 13 -4.58 8.57 -6.89
CA ILE A 13 -3.53 8.57 -5.86
C ILE A 13 -3.94 9.48 -4.68
N PHE A 14 -4.66 10.59 -4.94
CA PHE A 14 -4.93 11.64 -3.95
C PHE A 14 -6.39 11.63 -3.44
N MET A 15 -7.36 11.15 -4.22
CA MET A 15 -8.69 10.82 -3.70
C MET A 15 -8.67 9.38 -3.23
N LEU A 16 -8.10 9.18 -2.03
CA LEU A 16 -8.54 8.11 -1.15
C LEU A 16 -10.08 8.18 -1.10
N ASP A 17 -10.73 7.30 -1.85
CA ASP A 17 -12.18 7.34 -2.03
C ASP A 17 -12.82 7.16 -0.65
N TRP A 18 -13.29 8.28 -0.08
CA TRP A 18 -13.93 8.30 1.22
C TRP A 18 -15.15 7.36 1.22
N LYS A 19 -15.76 7.08 0.05
CA LYS A 19 -16.83 6.08 -0.08
C LYS A 19 -16.36 4.63 0.05
N GLY A 20 -15.11 4.31 -0.31
CA GLY A 20 -14.50 2.98 -0.16
C GLY A 20 -13.87 2.76 1.22
N ILE A 21 -13.45 3.85 1.86
CA ILE A 21 -13.10 3.93 3.28
C ILE A 21 -14.37 3.67 4.10
N SER A 22 -15.47 4.39 3.84
CA SER A 22 -16.71 4.35 4.62
C SER A 22 -17.57 3.08 4.51
N LYS A 23 -17.23 2.10 3.65
CA LYS A 23 -18.07 0.89 3.50
C LYS A 23 -17.72 -0.23 4.48
N ASP A 24 -16.50 -0.21 5.01
CA ASP A 24 -15.97 -1.29 5.87
C ASP A 24 -15.06 -0.76 6.99
N LEU A 25 -15.36 0.39 7.58
CA LEU A 25 -14.52 0.97 8.64
C LEU A 25 -15.24 1.12 9.96
N GLY A 26 -14.42 1.19 11.00
CA GLY A 26 -14.34 0.16 12.02
C GLY A 26 -13.60 0.71 13.26
N VAL A 27 -13.92 1.90 13.77
CA VAL A 27 -13.16 2.57 14.85
C VAL A 27 -13.29 1.95 16.24
N GLY A 28 -12.17 1.41 16.75
CA GLY A 28 -11.54 1.84 18.00
C GLY A 28 -10.51 2.99 17.77
N ASN A 29 -9.97 3.58 18.85
CA ASN A 29 -9.07 4.78 18.88
C ASN A 29 -7.98 4.86 17.78
N SER A 30 -7.52 3.71 17.26
CA SER A 30 -6.53 3.61 16.19
C SER A 30 -7.01 4.12 14.83
N GLN A 31 -8.30 3.98 14.49
CA GLN A 31 -8.81 4.40 13.19
C GLN A 31 -9.09 5.91 13.10
N GLU A 32 -9.51 6.57 14.19
CA GLU A 32 -9.60 8.05 14.22
C GLU A 32 -8.22 8.69 14.00
N LYS A 33 -7.16 8.08 14.55
CA LYS A 33 -5.77 8.51 14.32
C LYS A 33 -5.38 8.41 12.84
N ILE A 34 -5.78 7.33 12.16
CA ILE A 34 -5.56 7.20 10.71
C ILE A 34 -6.37 8.24 9.93
N LEU A 35 -7.62 8.47 10.29
CA LEU A 35 -8.46 9.48 9.61
C LEU A 35 -7.88 10.89 9.74
N LYS A 36 -7.44 11.28 10.95
CA LYS A 36 -6.73 12.55 11.17
C LYS A 36 -5.45 12.64 10.34
N ARG A 37 -4.69 11.54 10.27
CA ARG A 37 -3.47 11.47 9.45
C ARG A 37 -3.79 11.63 7.96
N VAL A 38 -4.84 10.99 7.45
CA VAL A 38 -5.27 11.11 6.06
C VAL A 38 -5.72 12.55 5.74
N LEU A 39 -6.45 13.20 6.66
CA LEU A 39 -6.86 14.59 6.50
C LEU A 39 -5.66 15.53 6.49
N ALA A 40 -4.71 15.38 7.42
CA ALA A 40 -3.47 16.16 7.44
C ALA A 40 -2.67 15.99 6.15
N ILE A 41 -2.59 14.76 5.62
CA ILE A 41 -1.97 14.47 4.32
C ILE A 41 -2.70 15.21 3.19
N LYS A 42 -4.04 15.26 3.19
CA LYS A 42 -4.81 15.99 2.17
C LYS A 42 -4.62 17.51 2.26
N GLU A 43 -4.57 18.06 3.47
CA GLU A 43 -4.28 19.49 3.69
C GLU A 43 -2.88 19.85 3.17
N GLU A 44 -1.89 19.03 3.50
CA GLU A 44 -0.52 19.14 3.02
C GLU A 44 -0.44 19.08 1.48
N GLN A 45 -1.22 18.21 0.84
CA GLN A 45 -1.34 18.19 -0.62
C GLN A 45 -1.90 19.50 -1.17
N ALA A 46 -2.96 20.03 -0.55
CA ALA A 46 -3.56 21.29 -0.96
C ALA A 46 -2.57 22.44 -0.85
N ASP A 47 -1.74 22.44 0.20
CA ASP A 47 -0.68 23.43 0.39
C ASP A 47 0.43 23.30 -0.66
N ILE A 48 0.84 22.07 -0.99
CA ILE A 48 1.81 21.81 -2.05
C ILE A 48 1.28 22.33 -3.39
N PHE A 49 0.05 21.97 -3.78
CA PHE A 49 -0.53 22.45 -5.04
C PHE A 49 -0.71 23.99 -5.02
N ALA A 50 -1.11 24.58 -3.90
CA ALA A 50 -1.22 26.03 -3.76
C ALA A 50 0.13 26.75 -3.96
N SER A 51 1.25 26.10 -3.61
CA SER A 51 2.60 26.65 -3.80
C SER A 51 3.06 26.71 -5.27
N ILE A 52 2.43 25.94 -6.16
CA ILE A 52 2.82 25.85 -7.58
C ILE A 52 2.25 27.05 -8.33
N LYS A 53 3.13 27.98 -8.72
CA LYS A 53 2.82 29.21 -9.44
C LYS A 53 3.30 29.15 -10.90
N ASP A 54 4.34 28.37 -11.15
CA ASP A 54 5.09 28.27 -12.41
C ASP A 54 5.87 26.95 -12.46
N GLU A 55 6.61 26.71 -13.55
CA GLU A 55 7.40 25.49 -13.72
C GLU A 55 8.46 25.31 -12.63
N SER A 56 9.13 26.39 -12.22
CA SER A 56 10.19 26.34 -11.21
C SER A 56 9.65 25.89 -9.86
N SER A 57 8.54 26.47 -9.41
CA SER A 57 7.85 26.07 -8.18
C SER A 57 7.24 24.68 -8.26
N ALA A 58 6.77 24.24 -9.43
CA ALA A 58 6.33 22.85 -9.64
C ALA A 58 7.48 21.86 -9.42
N ARG A 59 8.64 22.09 -10.05
CA ARG A 59 9.81 21.23 -9.88
C ARG A 59 10.35 21.25 -8.46
N ALA A 60 10.32 22.41 -7.78
CA ALA A 60 10.68 22.52 -6.37
C ALA A 60 9.72 21.78 -5.43
N ALA A 61 8.43 21.68 -5.78
CA ALA A 61 7.42 20.95 -5.03
C ALA A 61 7.51 19.42 -5.21
N ALA A 62 8.15 18.93 -6.28
CA ALA A 62 8.20 17.51 -6.63
C ALA A 62 8.73 16.58 -5.52
N PRO A 63 9.81 16.90 -4.79
CA PRO A 63 10.28 16.05 -3.67
C PRO A 63 9.24 15.92 -2.55
N ARG A 64 8.55 17.02 -2.23
CA ARG A 64 7.51 17.04 -1.20
C ARG A 64 6.28 16.25 -1.64
N MET A 65 5.89 16.35 -2.92
CA MET A 65 4.84 15.49 -3.50
C MET A 65 5.19 14.00 -3.38
N LYS A 66 6.43 13.60 -3.67
CA LYS A 66 6.87 12.20 -3.51
C LYS A 66 6.72 11.71 -2.07
N GLN A 67 7.21 12.49 -1.11
CA GLN A 67 7.15 12.14 0.32
C GLN A 67 5.70 11.93 0.78
N VAL A 68 4.82 12.88 0.45
CA VAL A 68 3.40 12.81 0.79
C VAL A 68 2.74 11.58 0.16
N THR A 69 3.08 11.22 -1.08
CA THR A 69 2.56 10.00 -1.72
C THR A 69 3.04 8.72 -1.03
N VAL A 70 4.26 8.68 -0.51
CA VAL A 70 4.73 7.56 0.32
C VAL A 70 3.93 7.47 1.63
N GLU A 71 3.60 8.61 2.25
CA GLU A 71 2.78 8.63 3.46
C GLU A 71 1.34 8.14 3.21
N ILE A 72 0.75 8.50 2.05
CA ILE A 72 -0.55 7.94 1.62
C ILE A 72 -0.47 6.41 1.54
N ALA A 73 0.57 5.87 0.88
CA ALA A 73 0.73 4.43 0.72
C ALA A 73 0.80 3.71 2.08
N LYS A 74 1.51 4.29 3.05
CA LYS A 74 1.58 3.79 4.44
C LYS A 74 0.23 3.87 5.14
N ALA A 75 -0.46 5.01 5.08
CA ALA A 75 -1.77 5.18 5.70
C ALA A 75 -2.81 4.19 5.14
N ILE A 76 -2.77 3.89 3.83
CA ILE A 76 -3.60 2.86 3.20
C ILE A 76 -3.29 1.47 3.75
N ALA A 77 -2.01 1.16 3.95
CA ALA A 77 -1.59 -0.13 4.49
C ALA A 77 -2.03 -0.29 5.95
N ASP A 78 -1.78 0.72 6.79
CA ASP A 78 -2.22 0.76 8.19
C ASP A 78 -3.74 0.58 8.30
N LEU A 79 -4.50 1.23 7.41
CA LEU A 79 -5.96 1.10 7.35
C LEU A 79 -6.41 -0.32 6.98
N LYS A 80 -5.74 -0.96 6.00
CA LYS A 80 -6.04 -2.34 5.60
C LYS A 80 -5.77 -3.33 6.72
N GLU A 81 -4.71 -3.13 7.50
CA GLU A 81 -4.43 -3.99 8.66
C GLU A 81 -5.46 -3.79 9.78
N LEU A 82 -5.81 -2.54 10.10
CA LEU A 82 -6.86 -2.28 11.11
C LEU A 82 -8.22 -2.89 10.73
N LYS A 83 -8.59 -2.88 9.44
CA LYS A 83 -9.83 -3.53 8.95
C LYS A 83 -9.89 -5.03 9.24
N LYS A 84 -8.73 -5.71 9.37
CA LYS A 84 -8.69 -7.15 9.68
C LYS A 84 -8.96 -7.42 11.16
N THR A 85 -8.60 -6.50 12.04
CA THR A 85 -8.57 -6.72 13.49
C THR A 85 -9.68 -6.02 14.25
N ASP A 86 -10.22 -4.93 13.71
CA ASP A 86 -11.14 -4.03 14.42
C ASP A 86 -12.38 -3.72 13.56
N LYS A 87 -13.57 -4.08 14.06
CA LYS A 87 -14.87 -3.86 13.38
C LYS A 87 -15.74 -3.02 14.31
N MET A 88 -16.25 -1.90 13.79
CA MET A 88 -17.09 -0.95 14.53
C MET A 88 -18.57 -1.13 14.24
N THR A 89 -19.37 -0.54 15.11
CA THR A 89 -20.81 -0.44 14.92
C THR A 89 -21.17 0.61 13.85
N PRO A 90 -22.31 0.47 13.17
CA PRO A 90 -22.78 1.45 12.19
C PRO A 90 -23.05 2.85 12.78
N GLU A 91 -23.35 2.97 14.07
CA GLU A 91 -23.62 4.27 14.71
C GLU A 91 -22.34 5.14 14.82
N GLU A 92 -21.24 4.54 15.26
CA GLU A 92 -19.96 5.25 15.41
C GLU A 92 -19.36 5.68 14.05
N ASP A 93 -19.60 4.90 12.97
CA ASP A 93 -19.22 5.30 11.60
C ASP A 93 -19.94 6.58 11.17
N ARG A 94 -21.23 6.65 11.52
CA ARG A 94 -22.06 7.80 11.19
C ARG A 94 -21.59 9.06 11.92
N GLU A 95 -21.21 8.93 13.19
CA GLU A 95 -20.70 10.05 13.99
C GLU A 95 -19.34 10.55 13.50
N LEU A 96 -18.39 9.64 13.21
CA LEU A 96 -17.09 10.00 12.65
C LEU A 96 -17.22 10.63 11.26
N LYS A 97 -18.11 10.09 10.43
CA LYS A 97 -18.40 10.68 9.13
C LYS A 97 -18.95 12.09 9.29
N ALA A 98 -19.97 12.28 10.14
CA ALA A 98 -20.52 13.60 10.37
C ALA A 98 -19.46 14.59 10.89
N LYS A 99 -18.55 14.14 11.75
CA LYS A 99 -17.47 14.95 12.33
C LYS A 99 -16.47 15.45 11.29
N TYR A 100 -16.09 14.61 10.32
CA TYR A 100 -15.02 14.93 9.36
C TYR A 100 -15.49 15.22 7.93
N GLU A 101 -16.78 15.01 7.61
CA GLU A 101 -17.33 15.19 6.27
C GLU A 101 -17.19 16.63 5.77
N SER A 102 -17.43 17.62 6.64
CA SER A 102 -17.28 19.03 6.27
C SER A 102 -15.83 19.35 5.90
N LEU A 103 -14.88 18.96 6.76
CA LEU A 103 -13.46 19.21 6.55
C LEU A 103 -12.93 18.48 5.30
N ASN A 104 -13.38 17.24 5.07
CA ASN A 104 -13.01 16.50 3.87
C ASN A 104 -13.56 17.18 2.60
N LYS A 105 -14.83 17.62 2.60
CA LYS A 105 -15.42 18.33 1.45
C LYS A 105 -14.69 19.63 1.14
N GLU A 106 -14.35 20.40 2.18
CA GLU A 106 -13.62 21.65 2.03
C GLU A 106 -12.24 21.41 1.42
N THR A 107 -11.50 20.44 1.94
CA THR A 107 -10.16 20.08 1.45
C THR A 107 -10.21 19.56 0.02
N ASP A 108 -11.20 18.70 -0.31
CA ASP A 108 -11.40 18.20 -1.67
C ASP A 108 -11.75 19.32 -2.65
N ALA A 109 -12.57 20.29 -2.24
CA ALA A 109 -12.89 21.46 -3.05
C ALA A 109 -11.67 22.34 -3.30
N ARG A 110 -10.86 22.56 -2.26
CA ARG A 110 -9.60 23.30 -2.36
C ARG A 110 -8.62 22.62 -3.32
N LEU A 111 -8.42 21.31 -3.18
CA LEU A 111 -7.57 20.52 -4.09
C LEU A 111 -8.02 20.64 -5.55
N ARG A 112 -9.32 20.48 -5.81
CA ARG A 112 -9.87 20.61 -7.18
C ARG A 112 -9.59 21.99 -7.76
N LYS A 113 -9.82 23.05 -6.98
CA LYS A 113 -9.56 24.43 -7.39
C LYS A 113 -8.10 24.65 -7.75
N GLU A 114 -7.18 24.16 -6.92
CA GLU A 114 -5.74 24.32 -7.20
C GLU A 114 -5.28 23.50 -8.40
N VAL A 115 -5.77 22.26 -8.56
CA VAL A 115 -5.49 21.45 -9.74
C VAL A 115 -6.00 22.11 -11.03
N GLU A 116 -7.22 22.67 -11.00
CA GLU A 116 -7.78 23.41 -12.12
C GLU A 116 -6.92 24.64 -12.46
N ARG A 117 -6.55 25.43 -11.44
CA ARG A 117 -5.66 26.59 -11.61
C ARG A 117 -4.33 26.19 -12.26
N ILE A 118 -3.68 25.14 -11.76
CA ILE A 118 -2.39 24.65 -12.30
C ILE A 118 -2.56 24.19 -13.75
N SER A 119 -3.67 23.55 -14.08
CA SER A 119 -3.93 23.09 -15.46
C SER A 119 -4.07 24.23 -16.48
N GLN A 120 -4.43 25.42 -16.01
CA GLN A 120 -4.54 26.64 -16.82
C GLN A 120 -3.19 27.38 -16.97
N LEU A 121 -2.15 27.00 -16.22
CA LEU A 121 -0.83 27.61 -16.35
C LEU A 121 -0.16 27.18 -17.67
N PRO A 122 0.38 28.13 -18.47
CA PRO A 122 1.07 27.81 -19.71
C PRO A 122 2.25 26.84 -19.50
N GLY A 123 2.36 25.79 -20.33
CA GLY A 123 3.46 24.81 -20.27
C GLY A 123 3.40 23.81 -19.12
N MET A 124 2.51 24.02 -18.13
CA MET A 124 2.47 23.24 -16.90
C MET A 124 2.05 21.77 -17.11
N SER A 125 1.30 21.49 -18.17
CA SER A 125 0.83 20.12 -18.47
C SER A 125 1.98 19.13 -18.61
N GLN A 126 3.06 19.51 -19.31
CA GLN A 126 4.22 18.63 -19.52
C GLN A 126 5.04 18.48 -18.23
N VAL A 127 5.28 19.58 -17.52
CA VAL A 127 6.01 19.61 -16.25
C VAL A 127 5.33 18.73 -15.21
N MET A 128 4.01 18.88 -15.05
CA MET A 128 3.26 18.05 -14.10
C MET A 128 3.22 16.58 -14.52
N ALA A 129 3.18 16.26 -15.82
CA ALA A 129 3.24 14.87 -16.28
C ALA A 129 4.57 14.18 -15.91
N GLU A 130 5.70 14.90 -16.01
CA GLU A 130 7.01 14.42 -15.56
C GLU A 130 7.02 14.17 -14.05
N ILE A 131 6.61 15.18 -13.26
CA ILE A 131 6.57 15.09 -11.80
C ILE A 131 5.67 13.93 -11.35
N LEU A 132 4.47 13.82 -11.92
CA LEU A 132 3.51 12.78 -11.55
C LEU A 132 4.01 11.37 -11.90
N ARG A 133 4.79 11.22 -12.97
CA ARG A 133 5.44 9.95 -13.28
C ARG A 133 6.43 9.55 -12.19
N GLU A 134 7.28 10.48 -11.75
CA GLU A 134 8.23 10.20 -10.67
C GLU A 134 7.55 9.92 -9.33
N VAL A 135 6.49 10.67 -9.02
CA VAL A 135 5.65 10.45 -7.83
C VAL A 135 5.01 9.07 -7.88
N HIS A 136 4.52 8.64 -9.05
CA HIS A 136 3.94 7.32 -9.23
C HIS A 136 4.98 6.20 -9.01
N PHE A 137 6.21 6.35 -9.52
CA PHE A 137 7.28 5.39 -9.25
C PHE A 137 7.59 5.29 -7.75
N ALA A 138 7.74 6.42 -7.06
CA ALA A 138 7.97 6.44 -5.61
C ALA A 138 6.82 5.75 -4.84
N GLN A 139 5.59 5.92 -5.29
CA GLN A 139 4.43 5.22 -4.73
C GLN A 139 4.54 3.70 -4.91
N MET A 140 4.87 3.24 -6.11
CA MET A 140 5.00 1.82 -6.39
C MET A 140 6.12 1.18 -5.57
N GLU A 141 7.26 1.85 -5.44
CA GLU A 141 8.37 1.40 -4.59
C GLU A 141 7.94 1.30 -3.13
N ALA A 142 7.27 2.32 -2.61
CA ALA A 142 6.75 2.30 -1.24
C ALA A 142 5.75 1.16 -1.03
N GLN A 143 4.83 0.94 -1.97
CA GLN A 143 3.88 -0.18 -1.89
C GLN A 143 4.57 -1.55 -1.96
N ALA A 144 5.58 -1.69 -2.81
CA ALA A 144 6.37 -2.92 -2.90
C ALA A 144 7.12 -3.18 -1.59
N GLN A 145 7.71 -2.15 -1.00
CA GLN A 145 8.40 -2.27 0.29
C GLN A 145 7.43 -2.62 1.42
N ILE A 146 6.26 -1.96 1.49
CA ILE A 146 5.21 -2.28 2.47
C ILE A 146 4.75 -3.74 2.35
N ARG A 147 4.52 -4.24 1.12
CA ARG A 147 4.14 -5.64 0.92
C ARG A 147 5.23 -6.60 1.39
N LYS A 148 6.49 -6.29 1.05
CA LYS A 148 7.65 -7.06 1.50
C LYS A 148 7.76 -7.08 3.03
N ASP A 149 7.60 -5.93 3.68
CA ASP A 149 7.66 -5.82 5.14
C ASP A 149 6.51 -6.58 5.81
N ALA A 150 5.29 -6.47 5.29
CA ALA A 150 4.13 -7.22 5.79
C ALA A 150 4.30 -8.74 5.62
N ALA A 151 4.85 -9.17 4.49
CA ALA A 151 5.17 -10.56 4.24
C ALA A 151 6.23 -11.10 5.22
N LEU A 152 7.29 -10.31 5.46
CA LEU A 152 8.32 -10.61 6.46
C LEU A 152 7.76 -10.60 7.88
N ALA A 153 6.79 -9.74 8.21
CA ALA A 153 6.13 -9.79 9.51
C ALA A 153 5.31 -11.08 9.69
N GLY A 154 4.70 -11.58 8.61
CA GLY A 154 4.03 -12.89 8.60
C GLY A 154 4.96 -14.07 8.89
N PHE A 155 6.28 -13.90 8.79
CA PHE A 155 7.27 -14.90 9.18
C PHE A 155 7.17 -15.31 10.66
N ASN A 156 6.68 -14.42 11.52
CA ASN A 156 6.49 -14.63 12.97
C ASN A 156 5.00 -14.65 13.37
N ALA A 157 4.10 -14.98 12.44
CA ALA A 157 2.68 -15.05 12.76
C ALA A 157 2.40 -16.18 13.77
N SER A 158 1.50 -15.97 14.73
CA SER A 158 1.10 -17.00 15.70
C SER A 158 0.65 -18.29 15.01
N GLY A 159 1.12 -19.45 15.49
CA GLY A 159 0.87 -20.75 14.87
C GLY A 159 1.83 -21.09 13.74
N TYR A 160 2.88 -20.27 13.55
CA TYR A 160 3.94 -20.53 12.60
C TYR A 160 5.31 -20.23 13.19
N SER A 161 6.27 -21.09 12.88
CA SER A 161 7.66 -20.95 13.23
C SER A 161 8.51 -20.59 12.00
N PRO A 162 9.45 -19.65 12.13
CA PRO A 162 10.35 -19.28 11.05
C PRO A 162 11.32 -20.40 10.67
N VAL A 163 11.65 -20.52 9.39
CA VAL A 163 12.74 -21.41 8.94
C VAL A 163 14.06 -20.65 8.97
N THR A 164 14.96 -21.08 9.85
CA THR A 164 16.33 -20.57 9.97
C THR A 164 17.34 -21.59 9.42
N ASP A 165 18.62 -21.25 9.42
CA ASP A 165 19.69 -22.17 9.03
C ASP A 165 19.80 -23.40 9.95
N SER A 166 19.34 -23.26 11.21
CA SER A 166 19.30 -24.37 12.18
C SER A 166 18.01 -25.20 12.11
N THR A 167 17.00 -24.78 11.34
CA THR A 167 15.74 -25.53 11.22
C THR A 167 15.95 -26.78 10.37
N THR A 168 15.73 -27.96 10.95
CA THR A 168 15.75 -29.22 10.21
C THR A 168 14.52 -29.28 9.30
N ILE A 169 14.75 -29.51 8.00
CA ILE A 169 13.69 -29.68 7.00
C ILE A 169 13.91 -31.02 6.31
N THR A 170 12.84 -31.79 6.18
CA THR A 170 12.83 -33.10 5.51
C THR A 170 11.86 -33.08 4.32
N PRO A 171 12.03 -33.97 3.33
CA PRO A 171 11.01 -34.24 2.33
C PRO A 171 9.64 -34.55 2.95
N ASP A 172 8.59 -34.24 2.20
CA ASP A 172 7.17 -34.41 2.54
C ASP A 172 6.65 -33.59 3.73
N MET A 173 7.50 -32.76 4.34
CA MET A 173 7.10 -31.84 5.40
C MET A 173 6.17 -30.75 4.86
N ARG A 174 5.15 -30.41 5.63
CA ARG A 174 4.26 -29.27 5.34
C ARG A 174 4.97 -27.97 5.63
N ILE A 175 4.84 -27.02 4.69
CA ILE A 175 5.55 -25.74 4.74
C ILE A 175 4.71 -24.67 4.07
N GLU A 176 4.88 -23.42 4.47
CA GLU A 176 4.38 -22.29 3.73
C GLU A 176 5.52 -21.48 3.12
N VAL A 177 5.27 -21.01 1.90
CA VAL A 177 6.24 -20.28 1.09
C VAL A 177 5.73 -18.89 0.81
N LEU A 178 6.58 -17.89 0.97
CA LEU A 178 6.33 -16.56 0.46
C LEU A 178 6.55 -16.53 -1.06
N ALA A 179 5.46 -16.76 -1.80
CA ALA A 179 5.46 -16.87 -3.25
C ALA A 179 5.27 -15.50 -3.94
N LEU A 180 5.19 -15.50 -5.28
CA LEU A 180 4.93 -14.31 -6.10
C LEU A 180 3.71 -13.53 -5.60
N GLY A 181 3.89 -12.22 -5.40
CA GLY A 181 2.87 -11.31 -4.89
C GLY A 181 2.87 -11.14 -3.36
N ASP A 182 3.92 -11.60 -2.67
CA ASP A 182 4.12 -11.43 -1.23
C ASP A 182 3.02 -12.12 -0.39
N ILE A 183 2.54 -13.28 -0.86
CA ILE A 183 1.50 -14.08 -0.21
C ILE A 183 2.08 -15.42 0.24
N TRP A 184 1.84 -15.77 1.51
CA TRP A 184 2.15 -17.09 2.05
C TRP A 184 1.24 -18.16 1.43
N ARG A 185 1.84 -19.19 0.84
CA ARG A 185 1.14 -20.28 0.15
C ARG A 185 1.56 -21.62 0.75
N PRO A 186 0.60 -22.50 1.09
CA PRO A 186 0.91 -23.81 1.59
C PRO A 186 1.49 -24.70 0.49
N GLY A 187 2.38 -25.59 0.90
CA GLY A 187 3.03 -26.55 0.03
C GLY A 187 3.67 -27.69 0.81
N THR A 188 4.36 -28.53 0.07
CA THR A 188 5.04 -29.73 0.58
C THR A 188 6.50 -29.72 0.12
N VAL A 189 7.42 -29.96 1.05
CA VAL A 189 8.84 -30.05 0.75
C VAL A 189 9.09 -31.27 -0.14
N ARG A 190 9.86 -31.08 -1.21
CA ARG A 190 10.27 -32.15 -2.13
C ARG A 190 11.73 -32.51 -1.96
N ASP A 191 12.57 -31.52 -1.68
CA ASP A 191 14.01 -31.70 -1.57
C ASP A 191 14.64 -30.52 -0.81
N VAL A 192 15.86 -30.70 -0.31
CA VAL A 192 16.68 -29.64 0.30
C VAL A 192 18.04 -29.63 -0.40
N ALA A 193 18.33 -28.55 -1.12
CA ALA A 193 19.60 -28.39 -1.81
C ALA A 193 20.77 -28.22 -0.83
N ALA A 194 21.97 -28.55 -1.28
CA ALA A 194 23.21 -28.42 -0.49
C ALA A 194 23.50 -26.98 -0.01
N ASN A 195 22.98 -25.96 -0.72
CA ASN A 195 23.08 -24.56 -0.32
C ASN A 195 22.01 -24.12 0.70
N GLY A 196 21.22 -25.07 1.21
CA GLY A 196 20.17 -24.83 2.20
C GLY A 196 18.83 -24.39 1.63
N ASN A 197 18.71 -24.13 0.32
CA ASN A 197 17.43 -23.81 -0.32
C ASN A 197 16.51 -25.04 -0.32
N VAL A 198 15.21 -24.81 -0.16
CA VAL A 198 14.22 -25.87 -0.06
C VAL A 198 13.36 -25.89 -1.31
N LYS A 199 13.26 -27.05 -1.96
CA LYS A 199 12.35 -27.28 -3.08
C LYS A 199 10.96 -27.55 -2.54
N VAL A 200 9.99 -26.76 -2.97
CA VAL A 200 8.60 -26.89 -2.51
C VAL A 200 7.66 -27.06 -3.70
N ASN A 201 6.73 -28.02 -3.58
CA ASN A 201 5.57 -28.13 -4.45
C ASN A 201 4.40 -27.41 -3.78
N LEU A 202 3.91 -26.33 -4.39
CA LEU A 202 2.78 -25.57 -3.85
C LEU A 202 1.47 -26.34 -4.05
N ASP A 203 0.54 -26.25 -3.09
CA ASP A 203 -0.72 -27.00 -3.12
C ASP A 203 -1.60 -26.66 -4.33
N ILE A 204 -1.49 -25.44 -4.85
CA ILE A 204 -2.15 -25.00 -6.09
C ILE A 204 -1.71 -25.83 -7.31
N HIS A 205 -0.58 -26.52 -7.21
CA HIS A 205 0.00 -27.40 -8.22
C HIS A 205 0.16 -28.83 -7.71
N LYS A 206 -0.58 -29.26 -6.67
CA LYS A 206 -0.41 -30.58 -6.00
C LYS A 206 -0.47 -31.82 -6.91
N HIS A 207 -1.02 -31.70 -8.11
CA HIS A 207 -1.14 -32.78 -9.09
C HIS A 207 -0.01 -32.78 -10.14
N SER A 208 0.96 -31.87 -10.03
CA SER A 208 2.07 -31.75 -10.97
C SER A 208 3.33 -31.24 -10.29
N ASN A 209 4.44 -31.94 -10.51
CA ASN A 209 5.76 -31.52 -10.05
C ASN A 209 6.45 -30.54 -11.03
N ALA A 210 5.79 -30.19 -12.14
CA ALA A 210 6.35 -29.30 -13.15
C ALA A 210 6.59 -27.87 -12.65
N PHE A 211 5.98 -27.50 -11.52
CA PHE A 211 6.06 -26.18 -10.92
C PHE A 211 6.83 -26.16 -9.60
N ASP A 212 7.55 -27.23 -9.27
CA ASP A 212 8.40 -27.25 -8.08
C ASP A 212 9.50 -26.20 -8.19
N GLN A 213 9.66 -25.38 -7.16
CA GLN A 213 10.65 -24.30 -7.14
C GLN A 213 11.47 -24.33 -5.86
N TYR A 214 12.72 -23.88 -5.97
CA TYR A 214 13.60 -23.68 -4.83
C TYR A 214 13.37 -22.31 -4.21
N TYR A 215 13.22 -22.30 -2.89
CA TYR A 215 13.04 -21.09 -2.10
C TYR A 215 14.14 -20.98 -1.05
N GLN A 216 14.55 -19.74 -0.77
CA GLN A 216 15.43 -19.42 0.34
C GLN A 216 14.70 -19.61 1.67
N ARG A 217 15.43 -20.03 2.72
CA ARG A 217 14.87 -20.30 4.05
C ARG A 217 14.10 -19.13 4.65
N ASN A 218 14.57 -17.90 4.46
CA ASN A 218 13.89 -16.68 4.90
C ASN A 218 12.55 -16.38 4.17
N LYS A 219 12.17 -17.20 3.18
CA LYS A 219 10.87 -17.16 2.51
C LYS A 219 9.99 -18.34 2.92
N LEU A 220 10.34 -19.05 3.98
CA LEU A 220 9.67 -20.26 4.43
C LEU A 220 9.27 -20.14 5.89
N ARG A 221 8.08 -20.66 6.22
CA ARG A 221 7.62 -20.83 7.61
C ARG A 221 6.97 -22.19 7.78
N LEU A 222 7.06 -22.75 8.97
CA LEU A 222 6.45 -24.02 9.34
C LEU A 222 5.18 -23.75 10.15
N PRO A 223 4.07 -24.43 9.89
CA PRO A 223 2.97 -24.45 10.85
C PRO A 223 3.43 -25.13 12.15
N ASP A 224 3.07 -24.55 13.30
CA ASP A 224 3.37 -25.11 14.64
C ASP A 224 2.61 -26.42 14.92
#